data_AF-A0AAN8T2A6-F1
#
_entry.id   AF-A0AAN8T2A6-F1
#
_cell.length_a   1.000
_cell.length_b   1.000
_cell.length_c   1.000
_cell.angle_alpha   90.00
_cell.angle_beta   90.00
_cell.angle_gamma   90.00
#
_symmetry.space_group_name_H-M   'P 1'
#
loop_
_entity.id
_entity.type
_entity.pdbx_description
1 polymer ?
#
loop_
_entity_poly.entity_id
_entity_poly.type
_entity_poly.pdbx_seq_one_letter_code
_entity_poly.pdbx_strand_id
1 'polypeptide(L)'
;MAEDGHKVILNVYDLSQGLARQLSTTFLGKAIEGIWHTGVVVYGHEYYFGGGIQHASAGTTPYGTPVQVVDLGVTHIPKDVFEMYLQEISPRYTAETYSLLTHNCNNFSNEIAQFLVGATIPDYILNLPNEVTNSPMGALIMPMIQQLESTLRANAVPQAPQFRPATVAPASQPTLSGGKSSSSGVNQSKKPKSQDGEKKNANVPPAVKPVGEQEKTPANAVVKDPLGDARSKVQEEITREFAAIMATGTLRASEAAALATKKVMQRYGDAFAAMN
;
A
#
# COMPACT_ATOMS: atom_id res chain seq x y z
N MET A 1 38.61 3.59 -1.50
CA MET A 1 37.57 4.57 -1.11
C MET A 1 36.34 3.73 -0.85
N ALA A 2 35.80 3.75 0.37
CA ALA A 2 34.54 3.06 0.63
C ALA A 2 33.47 3.84 -0.13
N GLU A 3 32.83 3.22 -1.11
CA GLU A 3 31.72 3.88 -1.81
C GLU A 3 30.59 4.06 -0.81
N ASP A 4 30.16 5.31 -0.63
CA ASP A 4 29.06 5.65 0.27
C ASP A 4 27.79 4.97 -0.25
N GLY A 5 27.37 3.91 0.44
CA GLY A 5 26.13 3.22 0.15
C GLY A 5 24.93 4.14 0.36
N HIS A 6 23.92 4.03 -0.50
CA HIS A 6 22.70 4.83 -0.47
C HIS A 6 21.59 4.06 0.23
N LYS A 7 20.94 4.70 1.21
CA LYS A 7 19.80 4.09 1.90
C LYS A 7 18.61 3.95 0.95
N VAL A 8 17.98 2.77 0.98
CA VAL A 8 16.78 2.45 0.20
C VAL A 8 15.62 2.24 1.16
N ILE A 9 14.52 2.96 0.94
CA ILE A 9 13.36 2.97 1.82
C ILE A 9 12.11 2.69 0.99
N LEU A 10 11.16 1.96 1.54
CA LEU A 10 9.81 1.82 0.99
C LEU A 10 8.85 2.72 1.78
N ASN A 11 8.25 3.68 1.10
CA ASN A 11 7.10 4.41 1.61
C ASN A 11 5.82 3.64 1.28
N VAL A 12 4.96 3.46 2.29
CA VAL A 12 3.66 2.79 2.17
C VAL A 12 2.57 3.79 2.47
N TYR A 13 1.57 3.87 1.60
CA TYR A 13 0.42 4.76 1.69
C TYR A 13 -0.87 3.93 1.66
N ASP A 14 -1.88 4.39 2.40
CA ASP A 14 -3.25 3.86 2.29
C ASP A 14 -4.09 4.80 1.42
N LEU A 15 -4.37 4.39 0.19
CA LEU A 15 -5.20 5.15 -0.75
C LEU A 15 -6.65 5.30 -0.30
N SER A 16 -7.11 4.47 0.63
CA SER A 16 -8.46 4.57 1.19
C SER A 16 -8.57 5.60 2.33
N GLN A 17 -7.44 6.09 2.85
CA GLN A 17 -7.38 7.01 4.00
C GLN A 17 -8.16 6.48 5.21
N GLY A 18 -8.06 5.17 5.48
CA GLY A 18 -8.73 4.48 6.59
C GLY A 18 -10.16 3.99 6.29
N LEU A 19 -10.75 4.37 5.14
CA LEU A 19 -12.10 3.91 4.78
C LEU A 19 -12.15 2.41 4.48
N ALA A 20 -11.10 1.84 3.90
CA ALA A 20 -11.06 0.40 3.64
C ALA A 20 -11.15 -0.39 4.95
N ARG A 21 -10.43 0.05 6.00
CA ARG A 21 -10.50 -0.58 7.32
C ARG A 21 -11.88 -0.49 7.95
N GLN A 22 -12.57 0.64 7.80
CA GLN A 22 -13.91 0.86 8.38
C GLN A 22 -15.00 0.06 7.66
N LEU A 23 -14.94 -0.02 6.34
CA LEU A 23 -15.97 -0.67 5.53
C LEU A 23 -15.74 -2.17 5.36
N SER A 24 -14.49 -2.63 5.37
CA SER A 24 -14.16 -4.02 5.06
C SER A 24 -14.69 -5.02 6.08
N THR A 25 -14.73 -4.69 7.36
CA THR A 25 -15.26 -5.61 8.38
C THR A 25 -16.76 -5.84 8.23
N THR A 26 -17.51 -4.79 7.83
CA THR A 26 -18.96 -4.85 7.62
C THR A 26 -19.33 -5.53 6.30
N PHE A 27 -18.55 -5.29 5.24
CA PHE A 27 -18.90 -5.77 3.90
C PHE A 27 -18.16 -7.06 3.50
N LEU A 28 -16.89 -7.22 3.84
CA LEU A 28 -16.03 -8.30 3.34
C LEU A 28 -15.87 -9.48 4.31
N GLY A 29 -16.36 -9.38 5.56
CA GLY A 29 -16.18 -10.42 6.58
C GLY A 29 -14.70 -10.66 6.99
N LYS A 30 -13.78 -9.86 6.43
CA LYS A 30 -12.37 -9.76 6.76
C LYS A 30 -11.99 -8.28 6.71
N ALA A 31 -11.15 -7.85 7.66
CA ALA A 31 -10.62 -6.50 7.64
C ALA A 31 -9.56 -6.38 6.52
N ILE A 32 -9.87 -5.63 5.46
CA ILE A 32 -8.85 -5.06 4.58
C ILE A 32 -8.34 -3.81 5.29
N GLU A 33 -7.08 -3.84 5.71
CA GLU A 33 -6.49 -2.77 6.51
C GLU A 33 -6.24 -1.48 5.71
N GLY A 34 -6.11 -1.58 4.38
CA GLY A 34 -5.87 -0.45 3.51
C GLY A 34 -5.82 -0.84 2.04
N ILE A 35 -5.81 0.16 1.17
CA ILE A 35 -5.46 -0.01 -0.24
C ILE A 35 -4.02 0.46 -0.40
N TRP A 36 -3.10 -0.48 -0.41
CA TRP A 36 -1.68 -0.17 -0.36
C TRP A 36 -1.15 0.39 -1.69
N HIS A 37 -0.58 1.59 -1.61
CA HIS A 37 0.29 2.16 -2.62
C HIS A 37 1.70 2.27 -2.07
N THR A 38 2.71 2.00 -2.90
CA THR A 38 4.11 2.06 -2.47
C THR A 38 4.96 2.87 -3.44
N GLY A 39 5.98 3.52 -2.87
CA GLY A 39 7.06 4.17 -3.59
C GLY A 39 8.41 3.87 -2.95
N VAL A 40 9.44 3.68 -3.76
CA VAL A 40 10.81 3.43 -3.28
C VAL A 40 11.58 4.74 -3.26
N VAL A 41 12.12 5.09 -2.10
CA VAL A 41 12.93 6.28 -1.89
C VAL A 41 14.41 5.92 -1.93
N VAL A 42 15.14 6.51 -2.87
CA VAL A 42 16.60 6.37 -3.03
C VAL A 42 17.14 7.60 -3.78
N TYR A 43 18.40 7.98 -3.52
CA TYR A 43 19.05 9.14 -4.15
C TYR A 43 18.27 10.48 -4.01
N GLY A 44 17.50 10.63 -2.93
CA GLY A 44 16.68 11.82 -2.67
C GLY A 44 15.36 11.89 -3.46
N HIS A 45 15.04 10.86 -4.24
CA HIS A 45 13.81 10.76 -5.02
C HIS A 45 12.95 9.59 -4.57
N GLU A 46 11.64 9.73 -4.74
CA GLU A 46 10.65 8.66 -4.58
C GLU A 46 10.17 8.21 -5.96
N TYR A 47 10.31 6.92 -6.24
CA TYR A 47 9.96 6.28 -7.51
C TYR A 47 8.74 5.38 -7.33
N TYR A 48 7.77 5.49 -8.24
CA TYR A 48 6.53 4.72 -8.20
C TYR A 48 5.95 4.52 -9.60
N PHE A 49 5.00 3.59 -9.73
CA PHE A 49 4.33 3.30 -11.00
C PHE A 49 2.86 3.73 -10.98
N GLY A 50 2.46 4.42 -12.05
CA GLY A 50 1.07 4.85 -12.34
C GLY A 50 0.80 4.81 -13.85
N GLY A 51 0.61 5.96 -14.49
CA GLY A 51 0.55 6.09 -15.95
C GLY A 51 1.89 5.88 -16.68
N GLY A 52 2.90 5.40 -15.96
CA GLY A 52 4.29 5.33 -16.35
C GLY A 52 5.17 5.23 -15.11
N ILE A 53 6.47 5.05 -15.29
CA ILE A 53 7.44 5.20 -14.20
C ILE A 53 7.51 6.69 -13.84
N GLN A 54 7.10 7.03 -12.63
CA GLN A 54 7.08 8.38 -12.10
C GLN A 54 8.16 8.52 -11.03
N HIS A 55 8.68 9.74 -10.88
CA HIS A 55 9.52 10.08 -9.73
C HIS A 55 9.28 11.52 -9.31
N ALA A 56 9.44 11.78 -8.01
CA ALA A 56 9.41 13.11 -7.42
C ALA A 56 10.49 13.22 -6.34
N SER A 57 10.74 14.42 -5.83
CA SER A 57 11.56 14.56 -4.62
C SER A 57 10.90 13.80 -3.46
N ALA A 58 11.72 13.16 -2.62
CA ALA A 58 11.20 12.40 -1.49
C ALA A 58 10.31 13.28 -0.59
N GLY A 59 9.11 12.79 -0.26
CA GLY A 59 8.14 13.52 0.57
C GLY A 59 7.34 14.61 -0.16
N THR A 60 7.48 14.75 -1.48
CA THR A 60 6.66 15.67 -2.28
C THR A 60 5.66 14.95 -3.19
N THR A 61 5.50 13.63 -3.02
CA THR A 61 4.52 12.86 -3.78
C THR A 61 3.10 13.24 -3.36
N PRO A 62 2.12 13.13 -4.28
CA PRO A 62 0.79 13.65 -4.02
C PRO A 62 -0.06 12.71 -3.12
N TYR A 63 0.53 11.61 -2.64
CA TYR A 63 -0.08 10.63 -1.75
C TYR A 63 0.01 11.01 -0.25
N GLY A 64 0.63 12.15 0.07
CA GLY A 64 0.66 12.70 1.42
C GLY A 64 1.78 12.09 2.28
N THR A 65 1.49 11.84 3.56
CA THR A 65 2.46 11.25 4.48
C THR A 65 2.33 9.72 4.47
N PRO A 66 3.43 8.96 4.32
CA PRO A 66 3.36 7.51 4.36
C PRO A 66 2.87 7.04 5.74
N VAL A 67 1.97 6.06 5.73
CA VAL A 67 1.47 5.41 6.97
C VAL A 67 2.52 4.47 7.56
N GLN A 68 3.43 3.96 6.73
CA GLN A 68 4.57 3.16 7.15
C GLN A 68 5.78 3.46 6.26
N VAL A 69 6.96 3.49 6.89
CA VAL A 69 8.25 3.65 6.23
C VAL A 69 9.08 2.42 6.56
N VAL A 70 9.43 1.62 5.55
CA VAL A 70 10.18 0.36 5.72
C VAL A 70 11.60 0.55 5.22
N ASP A 71 12.57 0.19 6.06
CA ASP A 71 13.98 0.15 5.65
C ASP A 71 14.22 -1.10 4.79
N LEU A 72 14.61 -0.92 3.53
CA LEU A 72 14.92 -2.02 2.62
C LEU A 72 16.42 -2.35 2.60
N GLY A 73 17.26 -1.47 3.17
CA GLY A 73 18.70 -1.66 3.24
C GLY A 73 19.49 -0.57 2.52
N VAL A 74 20.68 -0.94 2.04
CA VAL A 74 21.65 -0.01 1.45
C VAL A 74 22.09 -0.55 0.10
N THR A 75 21.98 0.29 -0.94
CA THR A 75 22.47 -0.02 -2.28
C THR A 75 23.81 0.64 -2.54
N HIS A 76 24.68 -0.05 -3.29
CA HIS A 76 25.92 0.51 -3.83
C HIS A 76 25.82 0.74 -5.33
N ILE A 77 24.61 0.59 -5.90
CA ILE A 77 24.38 0.87 -7.31
C ILE A 77 24.48 2.38 -7.52
N PRO A 78 25.23 2.85 -8.53
CA PRO A 78 25.24 4.26 -8.87
C PRO A 78 23.89 4.74 -9.41
N LYS A 79 23.55 6.01 -9.16
CA LYS A 79 22.27 6.61 -9.59
C LYS A 79 22.06 6.49 -11.10
N ASP A 80 23.08 6.74 -11.90
CA ASP A 80 23.06 6.64 -13.37
C ASP A 80 22.77 5.21 -13.85
N VAL A 81 23.36 4.21 -13.20
CA VAL A 81 23.08 2.79 -13.49
C VAL A 81 21.62 2.45 -13.17
N PHE A 82 21.10 2.96 -12.05
CA PHE A 82 19.68 2.80 -11.70
C PHE A 82 18.75 3.49 -12.70
N GLU A 83 19.07 4.71 -13.15
CA GLU A 83 18.28 5.43 -14.14
C GLU A 83 18.30 4.72 -15.51
N MET A 84 19.44 4.15 -15.92
CA MET A 84 19.52 3.29 -17.11
C MET A 84 18.62 2.05 -16.98
N TYR A 85 18.64 1.40 -15.82
CA TYR A 85 17.75 0.28 -15.54
C TYR A 85 16.27 0.68 -15.61
N LEU A 86 15.89 1.82 -15.03
CA LEU A 86 14.52 2.35 -15.14
C LEU A 86 14.11 2.59 -16.60
N GLN A 87 15.01 3.10 -17.44
CA GLN A 87 14.77 3.26 -18.87
C GLN A 87 14.57 1.92 -19.57
N GLU A 88 15.38 0.91 -19.24
CA GLU A 88 15.27 -0.44 -19.80
C GLU A 88 13.93 -1.11 -19.49
N ILE A 89 13.44 -0.96 -18.25
CA ILE A 89 12.16 -1.58 -17.85
C ILE A 89 10.93 -0.74 -18.20
N SER A 90 11.12 0.55 -18.55
CA SER A 90 10.02 1.47 -18.87
C SER A 90 9.00 0.97 -19.91
N PRO A 91 9.37 0.18 -20.96
CA PRO A 91 8.38 -0.35 -21.91
C PRO A 91 7.42 -1.36 -21.28
N ARG A 92 7.76 -1.96 -20.12
CA ARG A 92 6.87 -2.84 -19.33
C ARG A 92 6.03 -2.07 -18.31
N TYR A 93 6.31 -0.79 -18.09
CA TYR A 93 5.69 0.05 -17.07
C TYR A 93 5.09 1.30 -17.72
N THR A 94 4.09 1.08 -18.58
CA THR A 94 3.32 2.12 -19.26
C THR A 94 1.91 2.21 -18.66
N ALA A 95 1.21 3.32 -18.95
CA ALA A 95 -0.21 3.43 -18.65
C ALA A 95 -1.00 2.21 -19.16
N GLU A 96 -0.69 1.73 -20.37
CA GLU A 96 -1.34 0.59 -21.02
C GLU A 96 -1.21 -0.71 -20.25
N THR A 97 -0.04 -0.94 -19.66
CA THR A 97 0.26 -2.14 -18.87
C THR A 97 -0.21 -2.05 -17.43
N TYR A 98 -0.61 -0.86 -16.94
CA TYR A 98 -1.05 -0.69 -15.56
C TYR A 98 -2.35 -1.47 -15.30
N SER A 99 -2.29 -2.36 -14.32
CA SER A 99 -3.42 -3.15 -13.81
C SER A 99 -3.35 -3.14 -12.29
N LEU A 100 -4.39 -2.64 -11.64
CA LEU A 100 -4.41 -2.51 -10.18
C LEU A 100 -4.28 -3.86 -9.47
N LEU A 101 -4.70 -4.96 -10.09
CA LEU A 101 -4.66 -6.28 -9.48
C LEU A 101 -3.40 -7.09 -9.81
N THR A 102 -2.80 -6.88 -10.98
CA THR A 102 -1.76 -7.79 -11.50
C THR A 102 -0.45 -7.11 -11.86
N HIS A 103 -0.45 -5.80 -12.12
CA HIS A 103 0.73 -5.05 -12.54
C HIS A 103 0.62 -3.59 -12.11
N ASN A 104 0.92 -3.33 -10.84
CA ASN A 104 0.69 -2.05 -10.18
C ASN A 104 1.97 -1.50 -9.53
N CYS A 105 1.84 -0.38 -8.82
CA CYS A 105 2.91 0.25 -8.03
C CYS A 105 3.68 -0.71 -7.10
N ASN A 106 3.01 -1.71 -6.51
CA ASN A 106 3.63 -2.66 -5.59
C ASN A 106 4.51 -3.67 -6.35
N ASN A 107 4.09 -4.10 -7.55
CA ASN A 107 4.92 -4.94 -8.42
C ASN A 107 6.19 -4.19 -8.85
N PHE A 108 6.03 -2.93 -9.25
CA PHE A 108 7.14 -2.06 -9.61
C PHE A 108 8.11 -1.86 -8.44
N SER A 109 7.60 -1.46 -7.27
CA SER A 109 8.40 -1.26 -6.05
C SER A 109 9.17 -2.53 -5.66
N ASN A 110 8.55 -3.71 -5.81
CA ASN A 110 9.21 -4.98 -5.55
C ASN A 110 10.33 -5.28 -6.54
N GLU A 111 10.11 -5.03 -7.83
CA GLU A 111 11.12 -5.25 -8.87
C GLU A 111 12.35 -4.34 -8.66
N ILE A 112 12.13 -3.05 -8.41
CA ILE A 112 13.26 -2.12 -8.19
C ILE A 112 13.93 -2.33 -6.83
N ALA A 113 13.21 -2.81 -5.80
CA ALA A 113 13.82 -3.20 -4.53
C ALA A 113 14.75 -4.40 -4.71
N GLN A 114 14.34 -5.41 -5.50
CA GLN A 114 15.19 -6.55 -5.81
C GLN A 114 16.43 -6.12 -6.58
N PHE A 115 16.30 -5.21 -7.55
CA PHE A 115 17.44 -4.67 -8.27
C PHE A 115 18.40 -3.90 -7.35
N LEU A 116 17.90 -3.01 -6.51
CA LEU A 116 18.72 -2.12 -5.68
C LEU A 116 19.41 -2.84 -4.52
N VAL A 117 18.70 -3.73 -3.82
CA VAL A 117 19.16 -4.31 -2.55
C VAL A 117 18.98 -5.83 -2.45
N GLY A 118 18.45 -6.49 -3.48
CA GLY A 118 18.20 -7.93 -3.46
C GLY A 118 17.10 -8.37 -2.48
N ALA A 119 16.25 -7.44 -2.03
CA ALA A 119 15.17 -7.69 -1.09
C ALA A 119 13.80 -7.51 -1.74
N THR A 120 12.79 -8.15 -1.18
CA THR A 120 11.38 -7.98 -1.57
C THR A 120 10.69 -6.97 -0.65
N ILE A 121 9.59 -6.39 -1.12
CA ILE A 121 8.69 -5.61 -0.25
C ILE A 121 7.83 -6.55 0.62
N PRO A 122 7.20 -6.06 1.71
CA PRO A 122 6.38 -6.90 2.58
C PRO A 122 5.25 -7.66 1.85
N ASP A 123 5.14 -8.96 2.14
CA ASP A 123 4.21 -9.88 1.43
C ASP A 123 2.75 -9.47 1.55
N TYR A 124 2.34 -8.86 2.66
CA TYR A 124 0.96 -8.41 2.85
C TYR A 124 0.55 -7.33 1.83
N ILE A 125 1.51 -6.56 1.31
CA ILE A 125 1.29 -5.56 0.26
C ILE A 125 1.09 -6.24 -1.09
N LEU A 126 1.95 -7.23 -1.40
CA LEU A 126 1.91 -7.97 -2.66
C LEU A 126 0.69 -8.90 -2.76
N ASN A 127 0.25 -9.47 -1.64
CA ASN A 127 -0.85 -10.43 -1.60
C ASN A 127 -2.24 -9.78 -1.53
N LEU A 128 -2.34 -8.47 -1.25
CA LEU A 128 -3.61 -7.77 -1.13
C LEU A 128 -4.56 -7.99 -2.34
N PRO A 129 -4.11 -7.91 -3.62
CA PRO A 129 -4.99 -8.20 -4.76
C PRO A 129 -5.58 -9.60 -4.77
N ASN A 130 -4.81 -10.60 -4.32
CA ASN A 130 -5.25 -11.98 -4.24
C ASN A 130 -6.30 -12.16 -3.15
N GLU A 131 -6.14 -11.49 -2.01
CA GLU A 131 -7.13 -11.52 -0.93
C GLU A 131 -8.46 -10.89 -1.36
N VAL A 132 -8.39 -9.76 -2.07
CA VAL A 132 -9.56 -9.06 -2.62
C VAL A 132 -10.30 -9.93 -3.63
N THR A 133 -9.59 -10.50 -4.60
CA THR A 133 -10.17 -11.28 -5.71
C THR A 133 -10.76 -12.60 -5.23
N ASN A 134 -10.16 -13.24 -4.22
CA ASN A 134 -10.68 -14.49 -3.65
C ASN A 134 -11.79 -14.29 -2.60
N SER A 135 -12.15 -13.04 -2.29
CA SER A 135 -13.25 -12.77 -1.36
C SER A 135 -14.61 -12.89 -2.06
N PRO A 136 -15.68 -13.33 -1.36
CA PRO A 136 -17.04 -13.36 -1.91
C PRO A 136 -17.54 -12.00 -2.42
N MET A 137 -16.97 -10.92 -1.91
CA MET A 137 -17.27 -9.53 -2.31
C MET A 137 -16.41 -9.01 -3.45
N GLY A 138 -15.32 -9.69 -3.83
CA GLY A 138 -14.38 -9.21 -4.85
C GLY A 138 -15.08 -8.83 -6.16
N ALA A 139 -16.07 -9.64 -6.56
CA ALA A 139 -16.91 -9.37 -7.73
C ALA A 139 -17.79 -8.10 -7.58
N LEU A 140 -18.26 -7.80 -6.37
CA LEU A 140 -19.11 -6.63 -6.12
C LEU A 140 -18.32 -5.31 -6.08
N ILE A 141 -17.07 -5.34 -5.63
CA ILE A 141 -16.22 -4.16 -5.57
C ILE A 141 -15.36 -3.96 -6.83
N MET A 142 -15.45 -4.87 -7.80
CA MET A 142 -14.73 -4.79 -9.07
C MET A 142 -14.93 -3.45 -9.82
N PRO A 143 -16.14 -2.86 -9.89
CA PRO A 143 -16.32 -1.54 -10.50
C PRO A 143 -15.53 -0.43 -9.79
N MET A 144 -15.42 -0.50 -8.46
CA MET A 144 -14.63 0.46 -7.68
C MET A 144 -13.13 0.29 -7.94
N ILE A 145 -12.66 -0.96 -8.04
CA ILE A 145 -11.28 -1.30 -8.40
C ILE A 145 -10.93 -0.72 -9.78
N GLN A 146 -11.82 -0.90 -10.77
CA GLN A 146 -11.62 -0.36 -12.12
C GLN A 146 -11.59 1.19 -12.13
N GLN A 147 -12.44 1.84 -11.35
CA GLN A 147 -12.41 3.31 -11.21
C GLN A 147 -11.09 3.79 -10.60
N LEU A 148 -10.61 3.09 -9.57
CA LEU A 148 -9.34 3.39 -8.92
C LEU A 148 -8.16 3.19 -9.88
N GLU A 149 -8.18 2.09 -10.63
CA GLU A 149 -7.18 1.80 -11.67
C GLU A 149 -7.12 2.90 -12.72
N SER A 150 -8.28 3.32 -13.25
CA SER A 150 -8.37 4.41 -14.23
C SER A 150 -7.76 5.71 -13.71
N THR A 151 -7.97 6.01 -12.42
CA THR A 151 -7.41 7.20 -11.76
C THR A 151 -5.89 7.13 -11.68
N LEU A 152 -5.33 6.00 -11.22
CA LEU A 152 -3.88 5.82 -11.07
C LEU A 152 -3.17 5.76 -12.43
N ARG A 153 -3.80 5.13 -13.42
CA ARG A 153 -3.34 5.10 -14.81
C ARG A 153 -3.29 6.49 -15.45
N ALA A 154 -4.16 7.40 -15.02
CA ALA A 154 -4.14 8.80 -15.44
C ALA A 154 -3.14 9.68 -14.64
N ASN A 155 -2.29 9.09 -13.79
CA ASN A 155 -1.42 9.81 -12.84
C ASN A 155 -2.18 10.74 -11.89
N ALA A 156 -3.46 10.48 -11.66
CA ALA A 156 -4.27 11.22 -10.70
C ALA A 156 -4.21 10.54 -9.33
N VAL A 157 -4.36 11.33 -8.26
CA VAL A 157 -4.45 10.79 -6.90
C VAL A 157 -5.89 10.44 -6.57
N PRO A 158 -6.15 9.21 -6.09
CA PRO A 158 -7.46 8.81 -5.61
C PRO A 158 -7.94 9.76 -4.50
N GLN A 159 -9.12 10.34 -4.70
CA GLN A 159 -9.79 11.09 -3.64
C GLN A 159 -10.60 10.09 -2.81
N ALA A 160 -10.45 10.12 -1.48
CA ALA A 160 -11.35 9.41 -0.60
C ALA A 160 -12.79 9.88 -0.87
N PRO A 161 -13.79 8.98 -0.97
CA PRO A 161 -15.18 9.37 -1.13
C PRO A 161 -15.61 10.39 -0.07
N GLN A 162 -15.85 11.64 -0.49
CA GLN A 162 -16.40 12.65 0.40
C GLN A 162 -17.90 12.43 0.53
N PHE A 163 -18.37 11.95 1.68
CA PHE A 163 -19.78 12.07 2.04
C PHE A 163 -20.09 13.54 2.29
N ARG A 164 -20.48 14.26 1.24
CA ARG A 164 -21.07 15.59 1.39
C ARG A 164 -22.55 15.41 1.71
N PRO A 165 -23.04 15.73 2.92
CA PRO A 165 -24.47 15.91 3.10
C PRO A 165 -24.90 17.02 2.14
N ALA A 166 -25.92 16.76 1.33
CA ALA A 166 -26.43 17.73 0.38
C ALA A 166 -26.94 18.96 1.16
N THR A 167 -26.13 20.02 1.23
CA THR A 167 -26.62 21.34 1.57
C THR A 167 -27.54 21.77 0.44
N VAL A 168 -28.85 21.78 0.73
CA VAL A 168 -29.88 22.38 -0.10
C VAL A 168 -29.46 23.78 -0.54
N ALA A 169 -29.23 23.96 -1.83
CA ALA A 169 -28.94 25.26 -2.40
C ALA A 169 -30.24 26.11 -2.38
N PRO A 170 -30.17 27.40 -2.01
CA PRO A 170 -31.29 28.31 -2.22
C PRO A 170 -31.49 28.55 -3.72
N ALA A 171 -32.75 28.50 -4.15
CA ALA A 171 -33.15 28.62 -5.56
C ALA A 171 -32.81 29.99 -6.16
N SER A 172 -32.07 30.00 -7.27
CA SER A 172 -31.81 31.19 -8.09
C SER A 172 -32.88 31.32 -9.18
N GLN A 173 -33.55 32.47 -9.21
CA GLN A 173 -34.54 32.86 -10.23
C GLN A 173 -33.92 33.07 -11.62
N PRO A 174 -34.69 32.96 -12.72
CA PRO A 174 -34.17 33.03 -14.08
C PRO A 174 -33.96 34.47 -14.56
N THR A 175 -32.81 34.73 -15.17
CA THR A 175 -32.47 36.00 -15.86
C THR A 175 -32.94 35.98 -17.32
N LEU A 176 -33.70 37.00 -17.72
CA LEU A 176 -34.03 37.31 -19.13
C LEU A 176 -32.94 38.17 -19.77
N SER A 177 -32.65 37.89 -21.04
CA SER A 177 -31.68 38.59 -21.90
C SER A 177 -32.17 39.97 -22.34
N GLY A 178 -31.26 40.95 -22.40
CA GLY A 178 -31.46 42.21 -23.12
C GLY A 178 -30.12 42.90 -23.35
N GLY A 179 -29.74 43.09 -24.61
CA GLY A 179 -28.35 43.38 -25.00
C GLY A 179 -27.95 44.85 -25.17
N LYS A 180 -26.77 44.95 -25.80
CA LYS A 180 -26.24 46.00 -26.71
C LYS A 180 -25.22 47.03 -26.17
N SER A 181 -24.16 47.17 -27.00
CA SER A 181 -23.27 48.33 -27.25
C SER A 181 -22.22 48.64 -26.16
N SER A 182 -20.91 48.49 -26.38
CA SER A 182 -19.96 49.09 -27.35
C SER A 182 -19.09 50.15 -26.67
N SER A 183 -17.76 49.96 -26.73
CA SER A 183 -16.71 50.95 -27.07
C SER A 183 -15.48 50.90 -26.15
N SER A 184 -14.38 50.42 -26.72
CA SER A 184 -13.05 51.03 -26.83
C SER A 184 -12.46 51.82 -25.65
N GLY A 185 -11.25 51.44 -25.20
CA GLY A 185 -10.37 52.29 -24.40
C GLY A 185 -9.09 51.61 -23.91
N VAL A 186 -8.01 51.77 -24.66
CA VAL A 186 -6.62 51.38 -24.36
C VAL A 186 -6.05 52.24 -23.21
N ASN A 187 -5.31 51.67 -22.24
CA ASN A 187 -3.85 51.94 -22.00
C ASN A 187 -3.27 51.31 -20.71
N GLN A 188 -2.21 50.51 -20.90
CA GLN A 188 -0.91 50.45 -20.21
C GLN A 188 -0.69 50.73 -18.69
N SER A 189 -0.05 49.72 -18.06
CA SER A 189 1.21 49.77 -17.29
C SER A 189 1.30 50.41 -15.90
N LYS A 190 1.72 49.63 -14.88
CA LYS A 190 3.03 49.74 -14.17
C LYS A 190 3.04 49.08 -12.76
N LYS A 191 4.12 48.33 -12.50
CA LYS A 191 4.72 47.99 -11.18
C LYS A 191 5.50 49.23 -10.65
N PRO A 192 5.81 49.39 -9.34
CA PRO A 192 6.92 48.69 -8.63
C PRO A 192 6.60 48.34 -7.14
N LYS A 193 7.20 47.31 -6.49
CA LYS A 193 8.42 47.29 -5.60
C LYS A 193 8.46 48.46 -4.58
N SER A 194 8.73 48.32 -3.28
CA SER A 194 9.71 47.45 -2.58
C SER A 194 9.72 47.60 -1.03
N GLN A 195 10.55 46.76 -0.37
CA GLN A 195 11.24 46.89 0.95
C GLN A 195 10.46 46.56 2.23
N ASP A 196 11.03 46.07 3.33
CA ASP A 196 12.35 45.50 3.73
C ASP A 196 12.11 44.86 5.11
N GLY A 197 12.93 43.89 5.56
CA GLY A 197 12.76 43.35 6.92
C GLY A 197 13.59 42.12 7.27
N GLU A 198 14.90 42.28 7.27
CA GLU A 198 15.92 41.33 7.72
C GLU A 198 15.87 41.09 9.24
N LYS A 199 16.10 39.84 9.70
CA LYS A 199 16.78 39.54 10.99
C LYS A 199 17.32 38.10 11.04
N LYS A 200 18.63 38.02 11.21
CA LYS A 200 19.48 36.84 11.47
C LYS A 200 19.32 36.38 12.93
N ASN A 201 19.51 35.08 13.22
CA ASN A 201 20.62 34.66 14.10
C ASN A 201 20.93 33.16 14.00
N ALA A 202 22.20 32.85 14.23
CA ALA A 202 22.86 31.57 14.09
C ALA A 202 22.93 30.76 15.39
N ASN A 203 23.37 29.50 15.23
CA ASN A 203 24.32 28.74 16.05
C ASN A 203 23.80 27.53 16.86
N VAL A 204 24.54 26.42 16.74
CA VAL A 204 24.40 25.11 17.41
C VAL A 204 25.65 24.90 18.32
N PRO A 205 25.84 23.74 19.01
CA PRO A 205 25.66 23.40 20.43
C PRO A 205 26.99 23.37 21.25
N PRO A 206 27.07 22.73 22.46
CA PRO A 206 27.60 21.35 22.50
C PRO A 206 27.10 20.40 23.65
N ALA A 207 27.60 19.15 23.55
CA ALA A 207 27.44 17.87 24.31
C ALA A 207 27.55 17.92 25.88
N VAL A 208 27.26 16.88 26.70
CA VAL A 208 27.85 15.51 26.83
C VAL A 208 26.97 14.55 27.71
N LYS A 209 27.09 13.23 27.43
CA LYS A 209 26.66 11.93 28.08
C LYS A 209 27.03 11.76 29.60
N PRO A 210 26.68 10.66 30.39
CA PRO A 210 26.58 9.22 30.01
C PRO A 210 25.66 8.20 30.79
N VAL A 211 25.46 7.02 30.15
CA VAL A 211 25.42 5.58 30.62
C VAL A 211 24.33 5.03 31.57
N GLY A 212 23.82 3.82 31.22
CA GLY A 212 23.29 2.77 32.12
C GLY A 212 22.09 1.98 31.53
N GLU A 213 22.26 0.94 30.70
CA GLU A 213 22.39 -0.52 31.01
C GLU A 213 21.08 -1.30 31.31
N GLN A 214 20.83 -2.28 30.43
CA GLN A 214 20.23 -3.62 30.59
C GLN A 214 19.13 -3.88 31.63
N GLU A 215 18.05 -4.55 31.19
CA GLU A 215 17.51 -5.67 31.96
C GLU A 215 16.91 -6.79 31.08
N LYS A 216 17.42 -8.00 31.30
CA LYS A 216 16.87 -9.28 30.86
C LYS A 216 15.85 -9.76 31.91
N THR A 217 14.66 -10.19 31.45
CA THR A 217 13.75 -11.27 31.92
C THR A 217 13.63 -11.63 33.41
N PRO A 218 12.42 -11.98 33.88
CA PRO A 218 12.17 -13.42 34.12
C PRO A 218 10.75 -13.93 33.81
N ALA A 219 10.66 -15.26 33.77
CA ALA A 219 9.50 -16.11 33.56
C ALA A 219 8.48 -16.10 34.72
N ASN A 220 7.18 -16.15 34.41
CA ASN A 220 6.18 -17.15 34.85
C ASN A 220 4.75 -16.61 34.70
N ALA A 221 3.92 -17.29 33.92
CA ALA A 221 2.55 -17.71 34.26
C ALA A 221 1.88 -18.30 33.00
N VAL A 222 1.92 -19.62 32.90
CA VAL A 222 1.19 -20.41 31.91
C VAL A 222 -0.31 -20.27 32.20
N VAL A 223 -1.00 -19.46 31.41
CA VAL A 223 -2.42 -19.67 31.14
C VAL A 223 -2.46 -20.38 29.80
N LYS A 224 -2.60 -21.70 29.81
CA LYS A 224 -2.90 -22.47 28.59
C LYS A 224 -4.23 -21.96 28.08
N ASP A 225 -4.18 -21.19 26.99
CA ASP A 225 -5.36 -20.84 26.22
C ASP A 225 -5.95 -22.16 25.68
N PRO A 226 -7.12 -22.61 26.18
CA PRO A 226 -7.73 -23.87 25.75
C PRO A 226 -8.02 -23.87 24.25
N LEU A 227 -8.19 -22.68 23.66
CA LEU A 227 -8.49 -22.51 22.24
C LEU A 227 -7.23 -22.57 21.37
N GLY A 228 -6.09 -22.08 21.88
CA GLY A 228 -4.79 -22.20 21.24
C GLY A 228 -4.33 -23.65 21.14
N ASP A 229 -4.48 -24.43 22.22
CA ASP A 229 -4.17 -25.87 22.22
C ASP A 229 -5.10 -26.65 21.28
N ALA A 230 -6.39 -26.28 21.19
CA ALA A 230 -7.33 -26.91 20.26
C ALA A 230 -7.01 -26.61 18.80
N ARG A 231 -6.63 -25.37 18.46
CA ARG A 231 -6.22 -25.00 17.09
C ARG A 231 -4.94 -25.71 16.66
N SER A 232 -3.95 -25.80 17.56
CA SER A 232 -2.70 -26.50 17.29
C SER A 232 -2.93 -27.99 17.00
N LYS A 233 -3.82 -28.66 17.76
CA LYS A 233 -4.18 -30.07 17.52
C LYS A 233 -4.88 -30.29 16.19
N VAL A 234 -5.84 -29.43 15.84
CA VAL A 234 -6.54 -29.52 14.54
C VAL A 234 -5.56 -29.31 13.38
N GLN A 235 -4.63 -28.36 13.52
CA GLN A 235 -3.63 -28.08 12.49
C GLN A 235 -2.66 -29.27 12.29
N GLU A 236 -2.24 -29.90 13.38
CA GLU A 236 -1.37 -31.08 13.35
C GLU A 236 -2.05 -32.28 12.67
N GLU A 237 -3.34 -32.50 12.95
CA GLU A 237 -4.13 -33.54 12.29
C GLU A 237 -4.36 -33.27 10.80
N ILE A 238 -4.66 -32.03 10.41
CA ILE A 238 -4.81 -31.66 8.99
C ILE A 238 -3.51 -31.92 8.24
N THR A 239 -2.37 -31.57 8.83
CA THR A 239 -1.05 -31.79 8.25
C THR A 239 -0.75 -33.28 8.07
N ARG A 240 -1.13 -34.10 9.07
CA ARG A 240 -0.96 -35.56 9.01
C ARG A 240 -1.84 -36.21 7.94
N GLU A 241 -3.10 -35.81 7.84
CA GLU A 241 -4.03 -36.30 6.81
C GLU A 241 -3.60 -35.88 5.41
N PHE A 242 -3.12 -34.64 5.26
CA PHE A 242 -2.56 -34.16 4.02
C PHE A 242 -1.37 -35.01 3.57
N ALA A 243 -0.43 -35.29 4.47
CA ALA A 243 0.72 -36.14 4.16
C ALA A 243 0.30 -37.57 3.76
N ALA A 244 -0.72 -38.13 4.43
CA ALA A 244 -1.25 -39.45 4.09
C ALA A 244 -1.91 -39.49 2.70
N ILE A 245 -2.67 -38.44 2.33
CA ILE A 245 -3.31 -38.33 1.01
C ILE A 245 -2.27 -38.06 -0.09
N MET A 246 -1.24 -37.28 0.19
CA MET A 246 -0.14 -37.06 -0.76
C MET A 246 0.67 -38.33 -1.00
N ALA A 247 0.83 -39.17 0.03
CA ALA A 247 1.54 -40.45 -0.08
C ALA A 247 0.81 -41.48 -0.97
N THR A 248 -0.49 -41.35 -1.21
CA THR A 248 -1.21 -42.22 -2.17
C THR A 248 -0.94 -41.85 -3.62
N GLY A 249 -0.39 -40.66 -3.90
CA GLY A 249 0.02 -40.22 -5.25
C GLY A 249 -1.13 -40.00 -6.23
N THR A 250 -2.38 -40.03 -5.76
CA THR A 250 -3.59 -39.99 -6.60
C THR A 250 -4.19 -38.60 -6.79
N LEU A 251 -3.80 -37.62 -5.98
CA LEU A 251 -4.41 -36.29 -5.93
C LEU A 251 -3.35 -35.19 -6.04
N ARG A 252 -3.73 -34.07 -6.67
CA ARG A 252 -2.89 -32.85 -6.68
C ARG A 252 -2.92 -32.21 -5.29
N ALA A 253 -1.86 -31.46 -4.95
CA ALA A 253 -1.70 -30.86 -3.62
C ALA A 253 -2.89 -29.97 -3.18
N SER A 254 -3.52 -29.25 -4.11
CA SER A 254 -4.71 -28.42 -3.82
C SER A 254 -5.94 -29.27 -3.44
N GLU A 255 -6.16 -30.38 -4.13
CA GLU A 255 -7.26 -31.31 -3.86
C GLU A 255 -7.02 -32.11 -2.57
N ALA A 256 -5.78 -32.53 -2.35
CA ALA A 256 -5.37 -33.23 -1.12
C ALA A 256 -5.54 -32.33 0.11
N ALA A 257 -5.21 -31.03 0.02
CA ALA A 257 -5.38 -30.08 1.11
C ALA A 257 -6.86 -29.82 1.45
N ALA A 258 -7.70 -29.68 0.43
CA ALA A 258 -9.15 -29.53 0.62
C ALA A 258 -9.78 -30.81 1.23
N LEU A 259 -9.35 -31.99 0.77
CA LEU A 259 -9.85 -33.27 1.27
C LEU A 259 -9.40 -33.53 2.72
N ALA A 260 -8.15 -33.22 3.06
CA ALA A 260 -7.60 -33.35 4.42
C ALA A 260 -8.37 -32.47 5.41
N THR A 261 -8.56 -31.19 5.05
CA THR A 261 -9.30 -30.22 5.89
C THR A 261 -10.75 -30.68 6.11
N LYS A 262 -11.42 -31.14 5.05
CA LYS A 262 -12.80 -31.66 5.14
C LYS A 262 -12.90 -32.90 6.04
N LYS A 263 -11.98 -33.87 5.92
CA LYS A 263 -11.97 -35.10 6.73
C LYS A 263 -11.70 -34.84 8.21
N VAL A 264 -10.82 -33.89 8.53
CA VAL A 264 -10.56 -33.52 9.93
C VAL A 264 -11.76 -32.76 10.50
N MET A 265 -12.30 -31.77 9.77
CA MET A 265 -13.49 -31.04 10.23
C MET A 265 -14.72 -31.95 10.44
N GLN A 266 -14.92 -32.96 9.60
CA GLN A 266 -15.98 -33.96 9.80
C GLN A 266 -15.78 -34.77 11.09
N ARG A 267 -14.56 -35.24 11.37
CA ARG A 267 -14.25 -35.97 12.61
C ARG A 267 -14.50 -35.14 13.87
N TYR A 268 -14.17 -33.86 13.85
CA TYR A 268 -14.44 -32.96 14.97
C TYR A 268 -15.92 -32.58 15.08
N GLY A 269 -16.65 -32.53 13.97
CA GLY A 269 -18.11 -32.38 13.94
C GLY A 269 -18.84 -33.59 14.52
N ASP A 270 -18.42 -34.80 14.16
CA ASP A 270 -19.00 -36.06 14.65
C ASP A 270 -18.64 -36.32 16.13
N ALA A 271 -17.44 -35.95 16.56
CA ALA A 271 -17.03 -36.01 17.97
C ALA A 271 -17.83 -35.05 18.86
N PHE A 272 -18.25 -33.90 18.33
CA PHE A 272 -19.13 -32.95 19.03
C PHE A 272 -20.58 -33.44 19.09
N ALA A 273 -21.03 -34.17 18.07
CA ALA A 273 -22.37 -34.79 18.04
C ALA A 273 -22.49 -36.04 18.94
N ALA A 274 -21.39 -36.78 19.16
CA ALA A 274 -21.36 -37.96 20.04
C ALA A 274 -21.24 -37.62 21.54
N MET A 275 -21.06 -36.34 21.89
CA MET A 275 -20.85 -35.86 23.26
C MET A 275 -22.06 -35.13 23.85
N ASN A 276 -23.20 -35.10 23.12
CA ASN A 276 -24.51 -34.57 23.54
C ASN A 276 -25.59 -35.65 23.51
#